data_AF-A0A0G4NI06-F1
#
_entry.id   AF-A0A0G4NI06-F1
#
_cell.length_a   1.000
_cell.length_b   1.000
_cell.length_c   1.000
_cell.angle_alpha   90.00
_cell.angle_beta   90.00
_cell.angle_gamma   90.00
#
_symmetry.space_group_name_H-M   'P 1'
#
loop_
_entity.id
_entity.type
_entity.pdbx_description
1 polymer ?
#
loop_
_entity_poly.entity_id
_entity_poly.type
_entity_poly.pdbx_seq_one_letter_code
_entity_poly.pdbx_strand_id
1 'polypeptide(L)'
;MSNDRKPVADQAEDDAWFPSPYSLTQYVAPKTDFAEGDADYAATAYKGGKWKVLLIATQERYLKMADGSFFSTGNHPVEMLLPMLHMDAAGFDIDIATLSGEPVKFEMWAFPKEDKAVQAIYDKYRDKIRNPLNLQ
;
A
#
# COMPACT_ATOMS: atom_id res chain seq x y z
N MET A 1 13.03 -21.75 1.21
CA MET A 1 12.15 -20.82 1.95
C MET A 1 12.52 -20.90 3.42
N SER A 2 12.46 -19.79 4.17
CA SER A 2 12.81 -19.77 5.60
C SER A 2 11.69 -20.42 6.44
N ASN A 3 12.07 -21.12 7.51
CA ASN A 3 11.15 -21.65 8.53
C ASN A 3 11.21 -20.87 9.85
N ASP A 4 11.95 -19.76 9.90
CA ASP A 4 12.05 -18.94 11.11
C ASP A 4 10.75 -18.17 11.36
N ARG A 5 10.13 -18.44 12.51
CA ARG A 5 8.85 -17.86 12.93
C ARG A 5 8.99 -16.72 13.93
N LYS A 6 10.22 -16.35 14.30
CA LYS A 6 10.43 -15.19 15.17
C LYS A 6 10.18 -13.89 14.38
N PRO A 7 9.42 -12.94 14.93
CA PRO A 7 9.34 -11.59 14.37
C PRO A 7 10.73 -10.96 14.25
N VAL A 8 10.92 -10.09 13.26
CA VAL A 8 12.20 -9.42 13.00
C VAL A 8 12.15 -8.02 13.61
N ALA A 9 13.11 -7.65 14.44
CA ALA A 9 13.12 -6.32 15.04
C ALA A 9 13.14 -5.22 13.97
N ASP A 10 12.27 -4.22 14.12
CA ASP A 10 12.31 -2.97 13.36
C ASP A 10 13.24 -2.00 14.09
N GLN A 11 14.44 -1.79 13.56
CA GLN A 11 15.48 -0.98 14.19
C GLN A 11 15.13 0.51 14.28
N ALA A 12 14.06 0.97 13.63
CA ALA A 12 13.64 2.36 13.68
C ALA A 12 12.82 2.71 14.94
N GLU A 13 12.37 1.72 15.72
CA GLU A 13 11.48 1.93 16.88
C GLU A 13 11.77 0.96 18.02
N ASP A 14 11.46 1.37 19.25
CA ASP A 14 11.59 0.54 20.46
C ASP A 14 10.51 -0.54 20.52
N ASP A 15 10.91 -1.77 20.87
CA ASP A 15 10.04 -2.95 20.97
C ASP A 15 9.08 -3.14 19.77
N ALA A 16 9.54 -2.81 18.56
CA ALA A 16 8.79 -2.92 17.33
C ALA A 16 9.27 -4.08 16.45
N TRP A 17 8.32 -4.76 15.79
CA TRP A 17 8.60 -6.00 15.09
C TRP A 17 7.92 -6.06 13.72
N PHE A 18 8.69 -6.39 12.69
CA PHE A 18 8.20 -6.83 11.39
C PHE A 18 7.68 -8.29 11.45
N PRO A 19 6.93 -8.73 10.43
CA PRO A 19 6.55 -10.13 10.32
C PRO A 19 7.76 -11.08 10.30
N SER A 20 7.54 -12.31 10.75
CA SER A 20 8.59 -13.35 10.71
C SER A 20 9.01 -13.69 9.27
N PRO A 21 10.26 -14.15 9.05
CA PRO A 21 10.69 -14.63 7.74
C PRO A 21 9.79 -15.73 7.17
N TYR A 22 9.29 -16.65 8.02
CA TYR A 22 8.36 -17.69 7.61
C TYR A 22 7.02 -17.12 7.12
N SER A 23 6.39 -16.22 7.88
CA SER A 23 5.09 -15.63 7.48
C SER A 23 5.20 -14.87 6.16
N LEU A 24 6.32 -14.19 5.90
CA LEU A 24 6.54 -13.52 4.61
C LEU A 24 6.54 -14.52 3.43
N THR A 25 7.04 -15.75 3.61
CA THR A 25 6.99 -16.78 2.55
C THR A 25 5.57 -17.28 2.26
N GLN A 26 4.64 -17.14 3.20
CA GLN A 26 3.27 -17.64 3.06
C GLN A 26 2.33 -16.57 2.50
N TYR A 27 2.58 -15.30 2.85
CA TYR A 27 1.60 -14.23 2.64
C TYR A 27 2.09 -13.10 1.72
N VAL A 28 3.38 -13.08 1.38
CA VAL A 28 3.94 -12.10 0.45
C VAL A 28 4.49 -12.80 -0.78
N ALA A 29 3.98 -12.40 -1.94
CA ALA A 29 4.46 -12.85 -3.24
C ALA A 29 5.21 -11.72 -3.95
N PRO A 30 6.21 -12.04 -4.81
CA PRO A 30 6.93 -11.03 -5.59
C PRO A 30 6.05 -10.35 -6.65
N LYS A 31 4.91 -10.97 -7.02
CA LYS A 31 3.92 -10.49 -7.98
C LYS A 31 2.51 -10.71 -7.44
N THR A 32 1.58 -9.88 -7.91
CA THR A 32 0.15 -10.08 -7.67
C THR A 32 -0.44 -11.08 -8.68
N ASP A 33 -1.73 -11.37 -8.56
CA ASP A 33 -2.50 -12.13 -9.54
C ASP A 33 -3.05 -11.25 -10.69
N PHE A 34 -2.74 -9.95 -10.70
CA PHE A 34 -3.10 -9.04 -11.78
C PHE A 34 -2.54 -9.52 -13.11
N ALA A 35 -3.44 -9.75 -14.06
CA ALA A 35 -3.13 -10.21 -15.41
C ALA A 35 -3.20 -9.06 -16.43
N GLU A 36 -2.49 -9.24 -17.53
CA GLU A 36 -2.63 -8.35 -18.69
C GLU A 36 -4.08 -8.38 -19.19
N GLY A 37 -4.73 -7.21 -19.24
CA GLY A 37 -6.13 -7.06 -19.63
C GLY A 37 -7.11 -6.86 -18.48
N ASP A 38 -6.72 -7.11 -17.22
CA ASP A 38 -7.61 -6.95 -16.06
C ASP A 38 -8.11 -5.50 -15.88
N ALA A 39 -7.31 -4.52 -16.32
CA ALA A 39 -7.64 -3.10 -16.29
C ALA A 39 -7.86 -2.48 -17.68
N ASP A 40 -8.41 -3.24 -18.64
CA ASP A 40 -8.80 -2.67 -19.93
C ASP A 40 -10.16 -1.96 -19.84
N TYR A 41 -10.09 -0.64 -19.64
CA TYR A 41 -11.24 0.26 -19.65
C TYR A 41 -11.21 1.24 -20.82
N ALA A 42 -10.31 1.09 -21.81
CA ALA A 42 -10.06 2.14 -22.81
C ALA A 42 -11.32 2.57 -23.58
N ALA A 43 -12.23 1.62 -23.84
CA ALA A 43 -13.49 1.87 -24.53
C ALA A 43 -14.56 2.53 -23.65
N THR A 44 -14.53 2.30 -22.33
CA THR A 44 -15.57 2.70 -21.38
C THR A 44 -15.11 3.71 -20.33
N ALA A 45 -13.84 4.13 -20.38
CA ALA A 45 -13.22 5.02 -19.42
C ALA A 45 -14.01 6.33 -19.30
N TYR A 46 -14.13 6.81 -18.07
CA TYR A 46 -14.74 8.07 -17.75
C TYR A 46 -13.86 9.23 -18.24
N LYS A 47 -14.41 10.07 -19.13
CA LYS A 47 -13.69 11.21 -19.72
C LYS A 47 -14.15 12.58 -19.20
N GLY A 48 -15.05 12.60 -18.21
CA GLY A 48 -15.68 13.83 -17.75
C GLY A 48 -14.82 14.67 -16.80
N GLY A 49 -13.71 14.13 -16.29
CA GLY A 49 -12.71 14.85 -15.48
C GLY A 49 -13.19 15.43 -14.14
N LYS A 50 -14.48 15.23 -13.78
CA LYS A 50 -15.10 15.80 -12.58
C LYS A 50 -15.07 14.84 -11.40
N TRP A 51 -15.34 13.56 -11.64
CA TRP A 51 -15.41 12.55 -10.58
C TRP A 51 -14.03 12.03 -10.21
N LYS A 52 -13.80 11.92 -8.89
CA LYS A 52 -12.54 11.50 -8.27
C LYS A 52 -12.82 10.55 -7.12
N VAL A 53 -11.80 9.78 -6.73
CA VAL A 53 -11.81 8.97 -5.50
C VAL A 53 -11.03 9.71 -4.42
N LEU A 54 -11.58 9.79 -3.21
CA LEU A 54 -10.82 10.19 -2.02
C LEU A 54 -10.38 8.93 -1.28
N LEU A 55 -9.07 8.68 -1.24
CA LEU A 55 -8.47 7.61 -0.48
C LEU A 55 -7.96 8.14 0.85
N ILE A 56 -8.48 7.59 1.95
CA ILE A 56 -8.02 7.91 3.31
C ILE A 56 -7.07 6.79 3.75
N ALA A 57 -5.79 7.10 3.89
CA ALA A 57 -4.75 6.14 4.23
C ALA A 57 -4.27 6.30 5.68
N THR A 58 -3.64 5.26 6.24
CA THR A 58 -2.92 5.43 7.53
C THR A 58 -1.63 6.24 7.37
N GLN A 59 -1.40 7.13 8.32
CA GLN A 59 -0.14 7.86 8.55
C GLN A 59 0.70 7.27 9.68
N GLU A 60 0.18 6.26 10.39
CA GLU A 60 0.85 5.58 11.51
C GLU A 60 1.30 4.18 11.08
N ARG A 61 2.52 3.81 11.46
CA ARG A 61 3.16 2.51 11.18
C ARG A 61 3.08 1.58 12.38
N TYR A 62 3.20 2.09 13.59
CA TYR A 62 3.41 1.26 14.78
C TYR A 62 2.08 0.98 15.49
N LEU A 63 1.57 -0.24 15.31
CA LEU A 63 0.36 -0.69 15.97
C LEU A 63 0.70 -1.32 17.31
N LYS A 64 0.22 -0.73 18.41
CA LYS A 64 0.43 -1.28 19.75
C LYS A 64 -0.36 -2.57 19.94
N MET A 65 0.34 -3.63 20.33
CA MET A 65 -0.22 -4.95 20.59
C MET A 65 -0.62 -5.11 22.05
N ALA A 66 -1.37 -6.18 22.35
CA ALA A 66 -1.90 -6.43 23.70
C ALA A 66 -0.80 -6.66 24.76
N ASP A 67 0.36 -7.18 24.35
CA ASP A 67 1.52 -7.39 25.22
C ASP A 67 2.38 -6.14 25.42
N GLY A 68 2.02 -5.04 24.74
CA GLY A 68 2.72 -3.75 24.84
C GLY A 68 3.73 -3.50 23.71
N SER A 69 4.13 -4.53 22.96
CA SER A 69 5.02 -4.39 21.81
C SER A 69 4.33 -3.68 20.64
N PHE A 70 5.10 -3.28 19.62
CA PHE A 70 4.59 -2.72 18.38
C PHE A 70 4.70 -3.70 17.21
N PHE A 71 3.62 -3.81 16.42
CA PHE A 71 3.69 -4.37 15.07
C PHE A 71 4.04 -3.25 14.07
N SER A 72 5.11 -3.44 13.30
CA SER A 72 5.54 -2.49 12.27
C SER A 72 4.78 -2.74 10.95
N THR A 73 3.71 -1.97 10.77
CA THR A 73 2.69 -2.14 9.72
C THR A 73 2.50 -0.86 8.88
N GLY A 74 1.32 -0.67 8.32
CA GLY A 74 0.93 0.41 7.42
C GLY A 74 -0.24 -0.04 6.56
N ASN A 75 -0.50 0.70 5.48
CA ASN A 75 -1.40 0.21 4.43
C ASN A 75 -0.73 -0.97 3.72
N HIS A 76 -1.49 -2.02 3.42
CA HIS A 76 -0.99 -3.13 2.60
C HIS A 76 -0.86 -2.67 1.14
N PRO A 77 0.34 -2.75 0.52
CA PRO A 77 0.58 -2.14 -0.79
C PRO A 77 -0.29 -2.73 -1.90
N VAL A 78 -0.56 -4.04 -1.88
CA VAL A 78 -1.41 -4.68 -2.90
C VAL A 78 -2.88 -4.23 -2.76
N GLU A 79 -3.38 -4.16 -1.53
CA GLU A 79 -4.78 -3.77 -1.26
C GLU A 79 -5.04 -2.31 -1.59
N MET A 80 -4.04 -1.45 -1.43
CA MET A 80 -4.14 -0.06 -1.82
C MET A 80 -3.96 0.12 -3.33
N LEU A 81 -2.89 -0.43 -3.91
CA LEU A 81 -2.45 -0.06 -5.25
C LEU A 81 -3.21 -0.76 -6.38
N LEU A 82 -3.69 -2.00 -6.18
CA LEU A 82 -4.47 -2.67 -7.24
C LEU A 82 -5.83 -1.98 -7.48
N PRO A 83 -6.67 -1.70 -6.47
CA PRO A 83 -7.89 -0.93 -6.70
C PRO A 83 -7.62 0.45 -7.28
N MET A 84 -6.56 1.13 -6.82
CA MET A 84 -6.13 2.41 -7.40
C MET A 84 -5.80 2.28 -8.89
N LEU A 85 -5.11 1.20 -9.30
CA LEU A 85 -4.80 0.93 -10.70
C LEU A 85 -6.08 0.84 -11.54
N HIS A 86 -7.08 0.08 -11.09
CA HIS A 86 -8.34 -0.04 -11.81
C HIS A 86 -9.09 1.29 -11.90
N MET A 87 -9.17 2.05 -10.81
CA MET A 87 -9.83 3.36 -10.79
C MET A 87 -9.14 4.36 -11.72
N ASP A 88 -7.81 4.37 -11.70
CA ASP A 88 -6.99 5.23 -12.54
C ASP A 88 -7.15 4.89 -14.03
N ALA A 89 -7.07 3.60 -14.37
CA ALA A 89 -7.29 3.11 -15.74
C ALA A 89 -8.72 3.39 -16.24
N ALA A 90 -9.71 3.37 -15.35
CA ALA A 90 -11.09 3.73 -15.65
C ALA A 90 -11.33 5.25 -15.78
N GLY A 91 -10.31 6.09 -15.57
CA GLY A 91 -10.36 7.54 -15.78
C GLY A 91 -10.72 8.37 -14.55
N PHE A 92 -10.64 7.80 -13.35
CA PHE A 92 -10.85 8.54 -12.09
C PHE A 92 -9.51 8.94 -11.46
N ASP A 93 -9.29 10.23 -11.25
CA ASP A 93 -8.16 10.70 -10.44
C ASP A 93 -8.41 10.40 -8.95
N ILE A 94 -7.34 10.16 -8.21
CA ILE A 94 -7.37 9.76 -6.81
C ILE A 94 -6.63 10.80 -5.98
N ASP A 95 -7.34 11.44 -5.06
CA ASP A 95 -6.73 12.24 -4.01
C ASP A 95 -6.47 11.37 -2.80
N ILE A 96 -5.33 11.58 -2.16
CA ILE A 96 -4.89 10.79 -1.00
C ILE A 96 -4.82 11.74 0.18
N ALA A 97 -5.50 11.38 1.26
CA ALA A 97 -5.50 12.12 2.50
C ALA A 97 -5.09 11.22 3.67
N THR A 98 -4.49 11.84 4.68
CA THR A 98 -4.30 11.25 6.00
C THR A 98 -4.91 12.19 7.03
N LEU A 99 -5.05 11.75 8.28
CA LEU A 99 -5.73 12.55 9.30
C LEU A 99 -5.08 13.91 9.54
N SER A 100 -3.75 14.03 9.40
CA SER A 100 -3.02 15.28 9.62
C SER A 100 -2.21 15.75 8.40
N GLY A 101 -2.31 15.06 7.26
CA GLY A 101 -1.47 15.33 6.08
C GLY A 101 -0.04 14.78 6.20
N GLU A 102 0.27 14.02 7.26
CA GLU A 102 1.55 13.33 7.39
C GLU A 102 1.67 12.20 6.36
N PRO A 103 2.89 11.85 5.90
CA PRO A 103 3.09 10.87 4.83
C PRO A 103 2.42 9.53 5.09
N VAL A 104 1.84 8.93 4.04
CA VAL A 104 1.26 7.58 4.10
C VAL A 104 2.34 6.56 4.48
N LYS A 105 1.98 5.63 5.38
CA LYS A 105 2.87 4.52 5.76
C LYS A 105 2.43 3.23 5.06
N PHE A 106 3.38 2.54 4.44
CA PHE A 106 3.17 1.24 3.80
C PHE A 106 3.84 0.12 4.58
N GLU A 107 3.24 -1.06 4.49
CA GLU A 107 3.88 -2.35 4.74
C GLU A 107 4.86 -2.67 3.60
N MET A 108 6.00 -1.97 3.55
CA MET A 108 6.96 -2.12 2.45
C MET A 108 7.57 -3.53 2.34
N TRP A 109 7.47 -4.34 3.40
CA TRP A 109 7.82 -5.76 3.39
C TRP A 109 6.86 -6.63 2.55
N ALA A 110 5.65 -6.13 2.22
CA ALA A 110 4.67 -6.77 1.34
C ALA A 110 4.64 -6.20 -0.09
N PHE A 111 5.54 -5.26 -0.43
CA PHE A 111 5.52 -4.63 -1.75
C PHE A 111 5.96 -5.64 -2.85
N PRO A 112 5.16 -5.90 -3.91
CA PRO A 112 5.46 -6.89 -4.93
C PRO A 112 6.51 -6.35 -5.93
N LYS A 113 7.78 -6.50 -5.60
CA LYS A 113 8.92 -5.88 -6.31
C LYS A 113 9.11 -6.32 -7.76
N GLU A 114 8.49 -7.42 -8.18
CA GLU A 114 8.57 -7.91 -9.57
C GLU A 114 7.31 -7.58 -10.38
N ASP A 115 6.32 -6.93 -9.75
CA ASP A 115 5.07 -6.53 -10.40
C ASP A 115 5.21 -5.13 -10.99
N LYS A 116 5.25 -5.06 -12.33
CA LYS A 116 5.44 -3.81 -13.05
C LYS A 116 4.20 -2.91 -12.99
N ALA A 117 3.01 -3.49 -12.93
CA ALA A 117 1.76 -2.76 -12.89
C ALA A 117 1.61 -2.04 -11.54
N VAL A 118 1.88 -2.74 -10.45
CA VAL A 118 1.90 -2.16 -9.09
C VAL A 118 3.00 -1.11 -8.92
N GLN A 119 4.19 -1.34 -9.49
CA GLN A 119 5.27 -0.32 -9.48
C GLN A 119 4.87 0.95 -10.22
N ALA A 120 4.29 0.83 -11.42
CA ALA A 120 3.90 1.98 -12.22
C ALA A 120 2.83 2.84 -11.53
N ILE A 121 1.81 2.22 -10.92
CA ILE A 121 0.78 2.96 -10.19
C ILE A 121 1.34 3.59 -8.91
N TYR A 122 2.23 2.90 -8.18
CA TYR A 122 2.93 3.47 -7.03
C TYR A 122 3.72 4.72 -7.42
N ASP A 123 4.52 4.65 -8.48
CA ASP A 123 5.35 5.76 -8.94
C ASP A 123 4.49 6.94 -9.41
N LYS A 124 3.39 6.69 -10.12
CA LYS A 124 2.43 7.72 -10.55
C LYS A 124 1.85 8.51 -9.37
N TYR A 125 1.54 7.83 -8.26
CA TYR A 125 0.92 8.44 -7.08
C TYR A 125 1.91 8.78 -5.95
N ARG A 126 3.22 8.56 -6.17
CA ARG A 126 4.25 8.66 -5.13
C ARG A 126 4.28 10.01 -4.42
N ASP A 127 4.08 11.09 -5.16
CA ASP A 127 4.09 12.44 -4.58
C ASP A 127 2.87 12.67 -3.68
N LYS A 128 1.67 12.20 -4.08
CA LYS A 128 0.45 12.26 -3.25
C LYS A 128 0.54 11.35 -2.03
N ILE A 129 1.24 10.22 -2.13
CA ILE A 129 1.53 9.30 -1.02
C ILE A 129 2.47 9.95 0.01
N ARG A 130 3.49 10.67 -0.47
CA ARG A 130 4.48 11.32 0.39
C ARG A 130 4.00 12.64 0.97
N ASN A 131 3.11 13.34 0.27
CA ASN A 131 2.54 14.62 0.67
C ASN A 131 1.01 14.57 0.53
N PRO A 132 0.32 13.77 1.36
CA PRO A 132 -1.13 13.65 1.27
C PRO A 132 -1.83 14.92 1.76
N LEU A 133 -3.10 15.05 1.41
CA LEU A 133 -3.96 16.11 1.95
C LEU A 133 -4.17 15.89 3.46
N ASN A 134 -4.32 16.99 4.19
CA ASN A 134 -4.85 16.96 5.55
C ASN A 134 -6.38 16.82 5.49
N LEU A 135 -6.92 15.78 6.13
CA LEU A 135 -8.36 15.53 6.20
C LEU A 135 -9.05 16.37 7.29
N GLN A 136 -8.33 16.81 8.32
CA GLN A 136 -8.86 17.54 9.48
C GLN A 136 -8.63 19.05 9.42
#